data_AF-A0A2V6MN20-F1
#
_entry.id   AF-A0A2V6MN20-F1
#
_cell.length_a   1.000
_cell.length_b   1.000
_cell.length_c   1.000
_cell.angle_alpha   90.00
_cell.angle_beta   90.00
_cell.angle_gamma   90.00
#
_symmetry.space_group_name_H-M   'P 1'
#
loop_
_entity.id
_entity.type
_entity.pdbx_description
1 polymer ?
#
loop_
_entity_poly.entity_id
_entity_poly.type
_entity_poly.pdbx_seq_one_letter_code
_entity_poly.pdbx_strand_id
1 'polypeptide(L)'
;FTPKQNPFYCALPYNDKVSTGHRPEAPQVVPWFKDAYQGPAVSTCKGRWVAIRKGNRVAYAQWEDAGPFRTDHWQYVFGNERPKPNLNKGAGLDVSPAVRDFLGLGDTDVTDWRFVDFEEVPHGPWAQYGDNNTFVINQRQGGSQTVGSHSNADLIR
;
A
#
# COMPACT_ATOMS: atom_id res chain seq x y z
N PHE A 1 9.80 17.80 10.73
CA PHE A 1 8.56 16.99 10.84
C PHE A 1 8.90 15.57 10.41
N THR A 2 8.42 14.55 11.13
CA THR A 2 8.60 13.13 10.75
C THR A 2 7.21 12.53 10.52
N PRO A 3 6.91 11.99 9.33
CA PRO A 3 5.57 11.48 9.03
C PRO A 3 5.30 10.18 9.78
N LYS A 4 4.12 10.10 10.40
CA LYS A 4 3.63 8.89 11.10
C LYS A 4 3.01 7.86 10.17
N GLN A 5 2.71 8.22 8.93
CA GLN A 5 2.23 7.29 7.90
C GLN A 5 3.25 7.24 6.77
N ASN A 6 3.28 6.15 6.01
CA ASN A 6 4.19 6.04 4.87
C ASN A 6 3.93 7.20 3.90
N PRO A 7 4.91 8.08 3.62
CA PRO A 7 4.71 9.17 2.68
C PRO A 7 4.52 8.68 1.24
N PHE A 8 4.93 7.45 0.90
CA PHE A 8 4.71 6.82 -0.40
C PHE A 8 3.45 5.95 -0.36
N TYR A 9 2.31 6.55 -0.73
CA TYR A 9 1.03 5.88 -0.76
C TYR A 9 0.22 6.24 -2.01
N CYS A 10 -0.79 5.44 -2.30
CA CYS A 10 -1.74 5.67 -3.38
C CYS A 10 -3.17 5.34 -2.99
N ALA A 11 -4.11 5.78 -3.81
CA ALA A 11 -5.51 5.36 -3.81
C ALA A 11 -5.85 4.68 -5.15
N LEU A 12 -6.57 3.57 -5.05
CA LEU A 12 -7.16 2.87 -6.19
C LEU A 12 -8.70 2.87 -6.07
N PRO A 13 -9.45 2.87 -7.19
CA PRO A 13 -10.88 3.17 -7.18
C PRO A 13 -11.74 1.98 -6.72
N TYR A 14 -11.34 1.34 -5.63
CA TYR A 14 -12.03 0.22 -5.00
C TYR A 14 -11.87 0.29 -3.47
N ASN A 15 -12.93 -0.06 -2.74
CA ASN A 15 -12.92 -0.25 -1.30
C ASN A 15 -13.61 -1.58 -1.00
N ASP A 16 -12.90 -2.53 -0.40
CA ASP A 16 -13.46 -3.83 -0.06
C ASP A 16 -14.41 -3.79 1.16
N LYS A 17 -14.47 -2.67 1.88
CA LYS A 17 -15.29 -2.51 3.10
C LYS A 17 -16.68 -1.94 2.85
N VAL A 18 -17.60 -2.36 3.72
CA VAL A 18 -18.90 -1.72 3.99
C VAL A 18 -19.09 -1.61 5.51
N SER A 19 -20.15 -0.93 5.96
CA SER A 19 -20.43 -0.72 7.39
C SER A 19 -20.51 -2.02 8.21
N THR A 20 -20.90 -3.13 7.59
CA THR A 20 -21.12 -4.42 8.27
C THR A 20 -20.08 -5.50 7.91
N GLY A 21 -19.01 -5.15 7.20
CA GLY A 21 -17.99 -6.13 6.84
C GLY A 21 -17.33 -5.83 5.51
N HIS A 22 -17.35 -6.84 4.64
CA HIS A 22 -16.79 -6.75 3.29
C HIS A 22 -17.89 -6.62 2.25
N ARG A 23 -17.57 -5.99 1.13
CA ARG A 23 -18.44 -5.96 -0.04
C ARG A 23 -18.71 -7.40 -0.53
N PRO A 24 -19.93 -7.71 -1.00
CA PRO A 24 -20.28 -9.06 -1.44
C PRO A 24 -19.37 -9.62 -2.54
N GLU A 25 -18.87 -8.76 -3.42
CA GLU A 25 -17.95 -9.16 -4.50
C GLU A 25 -16.51 -9.38 -4.03
N ALA A 26 -16.09 -8.80 -2.90
CA ALA A 26 -14.69 -8.81 -2.47
C ALA A 26 -14.07 -10.21 -2.38
N PRO A 27 -14.75 -11.24 -1.82
CA PRO A 27 -14.23 -12.61 -1.80
C PRO A 27 -14.00 -13.24 -3.18
N GLN A 28 -14.65 -12.72 -4.23
CA GLN A 28 -14.56 -13.23 -5.60
C GLN A 28 -13.56 -12.44 -6.45
N VAL A 29 -13.44 -11.12 -6.22
CA VAL A 29 -12.69 -10.22 -7.12
C VAL A 29 -11.32 -9.82 -6.59
N VAL A 30 -11.10 -9.84 -5.26
CA VAL A 30 -9.80 -9.51 -4.68
C VAL A 30 -8.91 -10.76 -4.72
N PRO A 31 -7.80 -10.77 -5.49
CA PRO A 31 -7.06 -12.01 -5.78
C PRO A 31 -6.52 -12.73 -4.54
N TRP A 32 -6.22 -11.97 -3.48
CA TRP A 32 -5.65 -12.46 -2.23
C TRP A 32 -6.66 -12.46 -1.07
N PHE A 33 -7.97 -12.33 -1.33
CA PHE A 33 -8.95 -12.14 -0.27
C PHE A 33 -8.84 -13.23 0.81
N LYS A 34 -8.81 -14.50 0.38
CA LYS A 34 -8.79 -15.66 1.28
C LYS A 34 -7.58 -15.64 2.20
N ASP A 35 -6.40 -15.37 1.65
CA ASP A 35 -5.13 -15.42 2.40
C ASP A 35 -4.94 -14.18 3.29
N ALA A 36 -5.54 -13.05 2.90
CA ALA A 36 -5.45 -11.79 3.64
C ALA A 36 -6.55 -11.61 4.70
N TYR A 37 -7.56 -12.46 4.72
CA TYR A 37 -8.73 -12.28 5.57
C TYR A 37 -8.39 -12.46 7.05
N GLN A 38 -8.57 -11.40 7.84
CA GLN A 38 -8.36 -11.39 9.29
C GLN A 38 -9.62 -11.03 10.09
N GLY A 39 -10.79 -11.18 9.47
CA GLY A 39 -12.09 -10.87 10.06
C GLY A 39 -12.83 -9.73 9.36
N PRO A 40 -14.09 -9.48 9.77
CA PRO A 40 -14.98 -8.56 9.08
C PRO A 40 -14.62 -7.09 9.28
N ALA A 41 -13.80 -6.73 10.27
CA ALA A 41 -13.40 -5.34 10.51
C ALA A 41 -12.13 -4.93 9.73
N VAL A 42 -11.33 -5.89 9.26
CA VAL A 42 -10.03 -5.63 8.63
C VAL A 42 -10.21 -5.59 7.10
N SER A 43 -9.52 -4.67 6.41
CA SER A 43 -9.47 -4.64 4.94
C SER A 43 -8.43 -5.61 4.42
N THR A 44 -8.73 -6.27 3.32
CA THR A 44 -7.82 -7.12 2.54
C THR A 44 -7.03 -6.31 1.51
N CYS A 45 -7.46 -5.09 1.18
CA CYS A 45 -6.79 -4.21 0.21
C CYS A 45 -5.75 -3.27 0.85
N LYS A 46 -6.05 -2.73 2.04
CA LYS A 46 -5.19 -1.74 2.70
C LYS A 46 -3.79 -2.30 2.99
N GLY A 47 -2.76 -1.49 2.74
CA GLY A 47 -1.35 -1.80 3.00
C GLY A 47 -0.67 -2.63 1.90
N ARG A 48 -1.40 -3.03 0.85
CA ARG A 48 -0.81 -3.72 -0.32
C ARG A 48 0.11 -2.78 -1.09
N TRP A 49 1.18 -3.32 -1.66
CA TRP A 49 2.15 -2.53 -2.41
C TRP A 49 1.84 -2.50 -3.90
N VAL A 50 2.10 -1.36 -4.53
CA VAL A 50 2.07 -1.19 -5.98
C VAL A 50 3.40 -0.63 -6.46
N ALA A 51 3.85 -1.09 -7.63
CA ALA A 51 4.92 -0.45 -8.39
C ALA A 51 4.29 0.48 -9.42
N ILE A 52 4.70 1.75 -9.43
CA ILE A 52 4.21 2.80 -10.33
C ILE A 52 5.38 3.28 -11.17
N ARG A 53 5.27 3.17 -12.50
CA ARG A 53 6.32 3.49 -13.45
C ARG A 53 5.98 4.71 -14.31
N LYS A 54 6.95 5.62 -14.42
CA LYS A 54 6.97 6.74 -15.37
C LYS A 54 8.31 6.74 -16.11
N GLY A 55 8.28 6.47 -17.41
CA GLY A 55 9.51 6.31 -18.20
C GLY A 55 10.40 5.21 -17.61
N ASN A 56 11.62 5.57 -17.22
CA ASN A 56 12.62 4.69 -16.61
C ASN A 56 12.62 4.71 -15.07
N ARG A 57 11.71 5.45 -14.42
CA ARG A 57 11.63 5.56 -12.96
C ARG A 57 10.47 4.73 -12.42
N VAL A 58 10.69 4.06 -11.30
CA VAL A 58 9.68 3.28 -10.59
C VAL A 58 9.64 3.72 -9.13
N ALA A 59 8.45 4.08 -8.66
CA ALA A 59 8.16 4.30 -7.24
C ALA A 59 7.34 3.12 -6.72
N TYR A 60 7.55 2.77 -5.46
CA TYR A 60 6.72 1.79 -4.76
C TYR A 60 5.88 2.53 -3.73
N ALA A 61 4.58 2.24 -3.71
CA ALA A 61 3.62 2.93 -2.85
C ALA A 61 2.68 1.92 -2.16
N GLN A 62 2.29 2.22 -0.93
CA GLN A 62 1.27 1.45 -0.22
C GLN A 62 -0.13 1.96 -0.59
N TRP A 63 -1.03 1.02 -0.89
CA TRP A 63 -2.43 1.32 -1.08
C TRP A 63 -3.07 1.64 0.28
N GLU A 64 -3.36 2.92 0.51
CA GLU A 64 -3.82 3.41 1.81
C GLU A 64 -5.20 4.07 1.78
N ASP A 65 -5.74 4.35 0.59
CA ASP A 65 -7.04 5.03 0.44
C ASP A 65 -7.83 4.52 -0.79
N ALA A 66 -9.10 4.90 -0.90
CA ALA A 66 -9.98 4.49 -2.00
C ALA A 66 -10.45 5.68 -2.84
N GLY A 67 -10.18 5.62 -4.14
CA GLY A 67 -10.40 6.71 -5.10
C GLY A 67 -9.49 6.54 -6.32
N PRO A 68 -9.54 7.42 -7.34
CA PRO A 68 -10.26 8.69 -7.36
C PRO A 68 -11.74 8.55 -7.75
N PHE A 69 -12.57 9.50 -7.28
CA PHE A 69 -13.99 9.73 -7.62
C PHE A 69 -15.00 8.62 -7.33
N ARG A 70 -14.56 7.37 -7.17
CA ARG A 70 -15.39 6.20 -6.90
C ARG A 70 -14.59 5.13 -6.17
N THR A 71 -15.29 4.19 -5.57
CA THR A 71 -14.69 3.14 -4.72
C THR A 71 -15.25 1.75 -5.02
N ASP A 72 -15.82 1.55 -6.21
CA ASP A 72 -16.53 0.34 -6.63
C ASP A 72 -16.02 -0.22 -7.97
N HIS A 73 -14.89 0.27 -8.50
CA HIS A 73 -14.38 -0.09 -9.82
C HIS A 73 -13.36 -1.23 -9.79
N TRP A 74 -13.76 -2.36 -9.21
CA TRP A 74 -12.91 -3.55 -9.13
C TRP A 74 -12.48 -4.09 -10.50
N GLN A 75 -13.27 -3.87 -11.56
CA GLN A 75 -12.95 -4.33 -12.92
C GLN A 75 -11.69 -3.66 -13.49
N TYR A 76 -11.40 -2.42 -13.08
CA TYR A 76 -10.15 -1.76 -13.42
C TYR A 76 -9.03 -2.17 -12.47
N VAL A 77 -9.33 -2.28 -11.17
CA VAL A 77 -8.30 -2.55 -10.15
C VAL A 77 -7.75 -3.97 -10.23
N PHE A 78 -8.62 -4.97 -10.44
CA PHE A 78 -8.27 -6.39 -10.48
C PHE A 78 -8.53 -7.06 -11.83
N GLY A 79 -9.13 -6.34 -12.78
CA GLY A 79 -9.45 -6.85 -14.11
C GLY A 79 -8.67 -6.12 -15.22
N ASN A 80 -9.24 -6.13 -16.42
CA ASN A 80 -8.62 -5.57 -17.63
C ASN A 80 -9.31 -4.30 -18.15
N GLU A 81 -10.28 -3.75 -17.40
CA GLU A 81 -10.91 -2.49 -17.81
C GLU A 81 -9.92 -1.33 -17.75
N ARG A 82 -10.18 -0.26 -18.51
CA ARG A 82 -9.51 1.04 -18.33
C ARG A 82 -10.25 1.86 -17.26
N PRO A 83 -9.61 2.88 -16.65
CA PRO A 83 -10.33 3.78 -15.77
C PRO A 83 -11.51 4.42 -16.49
N LYS A 84 -12.65 4.56 -15.80
CA LYS A 84 -13.82 5.23 -16.40
C LYS A 84 -13.59 6.75 -16.48
N PRO A 85 -14.20 7.43 -17.46
CA PRO A 85 -14.19 8.89 -17.52
C PRO A 85 -14.64 9.52 -16.19
N ASN A 86 -13.92 10.56 -15.78
CA ASN A 86 -14.19 11.34 -14.57
C ASN A 86 -13.68 12.78 -14.77
N LEU A 87 -13.81 13.63 -13.75
CA LEU A 87 -13.38 15.04 -13.82
C LEU A 87 -11.89 15.20 -14.19
N ASN A 88 -11.05 14.20 -13.87
CA ASN A 88 -9.63 14.15 -14.23
C ASN A 88 -9.37 13.27 -15.47
N LYS A 89 -10.27 13.29 -16.45
CA LYS A 89 -10.09 12.64 -17.77
C LYS A 89 -9.85 11.13 -17.71
N GLY A 90 -10.39 10.46 -16.69
CA GLY A 90 -10.20 9.02 -16.50
C GLY A 90 -8.98 8.69 -15.63
N ALA A 91 -8.74 9.46 -14.57
CA ALA A 91 -7.79 9.07 -13.55
C ALA A 91 -8.23 7.77 -12.88
N GLY A 92 -7.34 6.80 -12.75
CA GLY A 92 -7.58 5.53 -12.05
C GLY A 92 -6.61 5.26 -10.89
N LEU A 93 -5.73 6.21 -10.60
CA LEU A 93 -4.72 6.09 -9.56
C LEU A 93 -4.45 7.50 -9.02
N ASP A 94 -4.70 7.72 -7.74
CA ASP A 94 -4.19 8.91 -7.05
C ASP A 94 -2.93 8.53 -6.29
N VAL A 95 -1.94 9.42 -6.31
CA VAL A 95 -0.65 9.18 -5.67
C VAL A 95 -0.31 10.30 -4.70
N SER A 96 0.42 9.96 -3.65
CA SER A 96 0.88 10.95 -2.68
C SER A 96 1.84 11.98 -3.31
N PRO A 97 2.02 13.16 -2.68
CA PRO A 97 3.03 14.13 -3.12
C PRO A 97 4.44 13.53 -3.26
N ALA A 98 4.82 12.61 -2.36
CA ALA A 98 6.14 11.97 -2.43
C ALA A 98 6.32 11.10 -3.68
N VAL A 99 5.27 10.36 -4.08
CA VAL A 99 5.29 9.57 -5.32
C VAL A 99 5.30 10.51 -6.54
N ARG A 100 4.45 11.56 -6.54
CA ARG A 100 4.41 12.57 -7.60
C ARG A 100 5.80 13.20 -7.82
N ASP A 101 6.42 13.69 -6.75
CA ASP A 101 7.71 14.36 -6.79
C ASP A 101 8.82 13.39 -7.18
N PHE A 102 8.79 12.15 -6.66
CA PHE A 102 9.73 11.12 -7.05
C PHE A 102 9.59 10.73 -8.52
N LEU A 103 8.40 10.68 -9.11
CA LEU A 103 8.24 10.30 -10.51
C LEU A 103 8.30 11.51 -11.47
N GLY A 104 8.22 12.74 -10.95
CA GLY A 104 8.14 13.96 -11.76
C GLY A 104 6.82 14.10 -12.49
N LEU A 105 5.70 13.71 -11.86
CA LEU A 105 4.37 13.75 -12.46
C LEU A 105 3.80 15.18 -12.44
N GLY A 106 3.05 15.53 -13.48
CA GLY A 106 2.16 16.70 -13.46
C GLY A 106 0.87 16.47 -12.67
N ASP A 107 -0.05 17.44 -12.72
CA ASP A 107 -1.35 17.36 -12.02
C ASP A 107 -2.21 16.17 -12.48
N THR A 108 -2.13 15.82 -13.76
CA THR A 108 -2.70 14.59 -14.33
C THR A 108 -1.74 14.07 -15.37
N ASP A 109 -1.37 12.80 -15.25
CA ASP A 109 -0.35 12.19 -16.09
C ASP A 109 -0.63 10.70 -16.31
N VAL A 110 0.08 10.11 -17.26
CA VAL A 110 0.00 8.69 -17.60
C VAL A 110 1.18 7.93 -16.98
N THR A 111 0.85 6.89 -16.23
CA THR A 111 1.77 5.94 -15.61
C THR A 111 1.31 4.51 -15.88
N ASP A 112 2.26 3.57 -15.81
CA ASP A 112 1.94 2.16 -15.69
C ASP A 112 1.98 1.79 -14.21
N TRP A 113 1.13 0.86 -13.76
CA TRP A 113 1.23 0.34 -12.39
C TRP A 113 0.85 -1.14 -12.32
N ARG A 114 1.31 -1.82 -11.27
CA ARG A 114 0.94 -3.20 -10.94
C ARG A 114 1.03 -3.44 -9.45
N PHE A 115 0.30 -4.44 -8.97
CA PHE A 115 0.56 -5.01 -7.65
C PHE A 115 1.94 -5.69 -7.61
N VAL A 116 2.56 -5.63 -6.44
CA VAL A 116 3.83 -6.30 -6.11
C VAL A 116 3.70 -6.91 -4.71
N ASP A 117 4.32 -8.05 -4.52
CA ASP A 117 4.55 -8.58 -3.18
C ASP A 117 5.66 -7.78 -2.49
N PHE A 118 5.65 -7.77 -1.14
CA PHE A 118 6.60 -6.96 -0.38
C PHE A 118 8.06 -7.35 -0.66
N GLU A 119 8.31 -8.63 -0.91
CA GLU A 119 9.62 -9.19 -1.25
C GLU A 119 10.16 -8.66 -2.60
N GLU A 120 9.28 -8.20 -3.49
CA GLU A 120 9.67 -7.54 -4.74
C GLU A 120 10.00 -6.06 -4.56
N VAL A 121 9.68 -5.46 -3.40
CA VAL A 121 9.89 -4.04 -3.13
C VAL A 121 11.33 -3.82 -2.65
N PRO A 122 12.21 -3.19 -3.46
CA PRO A 122 13.57 -2.91 -3.02
C PRO A 122 13.58 -1.80 -1.97
N HIS A 123 14.63 -1.73 -1.16
CA HIS A 123 14.84 -0.56 -0.30
C HIS A 123 14.96 0.72 -1.13
N GLY A 124 14.26 1.77 -0.73
CA GLY A 124 14.26 3.07 -1.38
C GLY A 124 13.61 4.14 -0.50
N PRO A 125 13.32 5.33 -1.05
CA PRO A 125 12.69 6.42 -0.28
C PRO A 125 11.37 6.03 0.40
N TRP A 126 10.60 5.11 -0.19
CA TRP A 126 9.35 4.56 0.36
C TRP A 126 9.53 3.66 1.58
N ALA A 127 10.76 3.31 1.97
CA ALA A 127 11.04 2.39 3.08
C ALA A 127 11.35 3.11 4.41
N GLN A 128 11.41 4.45 4.42
CA GLN A 128 12.07 5.19 5.51
C GLN A 128 11.15 5.56 6.69
N TYR A 129 9.87 5.81 6.42
CA TYR A 129 8.96 6.41 7.41
C TYR A 129 7.57 5.77 7.38
N GLY A 130 6.82 6.01 8.46
CA GLY A 130 5.44 5.54 8.63
C GLY A 130 5.32 4.36 9.58
N ASP A 131 4.48 4.49 10.60
CA ASP A 131 4.18 3.41 11.55
C ASP A 131 3.43 2.26 10.88
N ASN A 132 2.70 2.53 9.80
CA ASN A 132 2.03 1.53 8.96
C ASN A 132 2.97 0.89 7.93
N ASN A 133 4.21 1.35 7.80
CA ASN A 133 5.09 0.91 6.73
C ASN A 133 5.70 -0.46 7.00
N THR A 134 5.52 -1.43 6.10
CA THR A 134 6.05 -2.79 6.22
C THR A 134 7.55 -2.83 6.56
N PHE A 135 8.38 -1.97 5.96
CA PHE A 135 9.81 -1.90 6.28
C PHE A 135 10.06 -1.48 7.74
N VAL A 136 9.35 -0.44 8.20
CA VAL A 136 9.50 0.12 9.55
C VAL A 136 8.96 -0.87 10.60
N ILE A 137 7.84 -1.54 10.30
CA ILE A 137 7.26 -2.59 11.14
C ILE A 137 8.26 -3.74 11.29
N ASN A 138 8.80 -4.25 10.19
CA ASN A 138 9.75 -5.37 10.22
C ASN A 138 11.04 -5.02 10.95
N GLN A 139 11.56 -3.80 10.78
CA GLN A 139 12.73 -3.33 11.52
C GLN A 139 12.51 -3.31 13.03
N ARG A 140 11.34 -2.83 13.48
CA ARG A 140 10.97 -2.81 14.91
C ARG A 140 10.85 -4.23 15.48
N GLN A 141 10.24 -5.14 14.73
CA GLN A 141 10.07 -6.54 15.15
C GLN A 141 11.42 -7.27 15.20
N GLY A 142 12.29 -7.08 14.22
CA GLY A 142 13.63 -7.66 14.18
C GLY A 142 14.56 -7.12 15.27
N GLY A 143 14.52 -5.81 15.55
CA GLY A 143 15.28 -5.20 16.63
C GLY A 143 14.80 -5.60 18.04
N SER A 144 13.53 -5.99 18.18
CA SER A 144 12.98 -6.42 19.47
C SER A 144 13.41 -7.83 19.88
N GLN A 145 13.89 -8.68 18.95
CA GLN A 145 14.39 -10.01 19.30
C GLN A 145 15.84 -10.01 19.81
N THR A 146 16.61 -8.95 19.57
CA THR A 146 18.04 -8.89 19.97
C THR A 146 18.32 -8.31 21.35
N VAL A 147 17.31 -7.84 22.10
CA VAL A 147 17.49 -7.19 23.42
C VAL A 147 17.23 -8.17 24.60
N GLY A 148 17.03 -9.46 24.31
CA GLY A 148 16.64 -10.50 25.30
C GLY A 148 17.76 -11.41 25.81
N SER A 149 19.04 -11.08 25.63
CA SER A 149 20.14 -11.84 26.24
C SER A 149 21.23 -10.87 26.67
N HIS A 150 21.36 -10.64 27.98
CA HIS A 150 22.58 -10.38 28.76
C HIS A 150 22.14 -9.71 30.07
N SER A 151 21.75 -10.52 31.06
CA SER A 151 21.79 -10.08 32.46
C SER A 151 22.05 -11.26 33.39
N ASN A 152 23.24 -11.19 34.01
CA ASN A 152 23.65 -11.71 35.31
C ASN A 152 23.72 -13.22 35.54
N ALA A 153 24.96 -13.72 35.53
CA ALA A 153 25.42 -14.69 36.51
C ALA A 153 26.84 -14.31 36.96
N ASP A 154 26.92 -13.29 37.83
CA ASP A 154 28.06 -13.08 38.73
C ASP A 154 27.53 -13.16 40.18
N LEU A 155 28.38 -13.71 41.06
CA LEU A 155 28.16 -14.20 42.44
C LEU A 155 27.46 -15.57 42.51
N ILE A 156 28.03 -16.60 43.13
CA ILE A 156 28.60 -16.65 44.49
C ILE A 156 29.83 -17.59 44.54
N ARG A 157 30.91 -17.12 45.20
CA ARG A 157 31.78 -17.95 46.04
C ARG A 157 31.48 -17.60 47.49
#